data_AF-A0A7W1D2Y2-F1
#
_entry.id   AF-A0A7W1D2Y2-F1
#
_cell.length_a   1.000
_cell.length_b   1.000
_cell.length_c   1.000
_cell.angle_alpha   90.00
_cell.angle_beta   90.00
_cell.angle_gamma   90.00
#
_symmetry.space_group_name_H-M   'P 1'
#
loop_
_entity.id
_entity.type
_entity.pdbx_description
1 polymer ?
#
loop_
_entity_poly.entity_id
_entity_poly.type
_entity_poly.pdbx_seq_one_letter_code
_entity_poly.pdbx_strand_id
1 'polypeptide(L)'
;MQILEAQSAFAENPFGEAVTDQRAAREPGDSHGAFSIETFSSAGGLSETHEDAGGWIDYLNGFQPSNFHYQDGGVAVWAYEEEFDNWEDTYGMDACLAVYHSGHGNMAADGTFQAPLGAEWGGLGDWAFSNRMHLGDEQANYIFWSTCLSLRVYEGHDPVRTWHGANGGFRMLFGFETVSVDRPEYGRWFWEEWNAGDSLSRAWLDASWRISTNQAPSVVACGATSEEASNRLYNERNLEWPHVSNAWYQWTWYDVARGARGLQERNLAFPKELLVAELRPVELSRRRIQDVLERHDLDLRPPRPDDVFEGSMASDSGDIRLAFRPNGSYDLRLAKPNTDNREQISIDQARSQAQEALRTHGLDVEIDLAFDRVRHTMTAGRSSEGAGGENEPEVFQPPHAVETTVQFRQRVNGLPTITPGTGQVRVTLDNDGTLTRVHNSTRQVDRLSERPKSTTATPGAEGPLAQPRANTGDIERLLAGEWRKRMQRAAARGVAPLSAAVVPGSTEVGYDLGKGSARLVARRELEVDFGDGLRKRYQVVAPILE
;
A
#
# COMPACT_ATOMS: atom_id res chain seq x y z
N MET A 1 -13.16 40.80 -21.75
CA MET A 1 -13.85 39.57 -21.36
C MET A 1 -12.78 38.49 -21.33
N GLN A 2 -12.21 38.24 -20.15
CA GLN A 2 -11.13 37.26 -19.96
C GLN A 2 -11.67 35.87 -20.27
N ILE A 3 -10.96 35.15 -21.14
CA ILE A 3 -11.13 33.72 -21.33
C ILE A 3 -10.45 33.10 -20.12
N LEU A 4 -11.25 32.65 -19.16
CA LEU A 4 -10.80 31.73 -18.12
C LEU A 4 -10.43 30.43 -18.82
N GLU A 5 -9.13 30.12 -18.88
CA GLU A 5 -8.63 28.82 -19.28
C GLU A 5 -9.16 27.79 -18.28
N ALA A 6 -9.96 26.85 -18.78
CA ALA A 6 -10.32 25.67 -18.02
C ALA A 6 -9.08 24.75 -18.00
N GLN A 7 -8.36 24.73 -16.88
CA GLN A 7 -7.34 23.71 -16.61
C GLN A 7 -7.99 22.32 -16.69
N SER A 8 -7.39 21.45 -17.50
CA SER A 8 -7.68 20.02 -17.53
C SER A 8 -7.14 19.41 -16.23
N ALA A 9 -8.02 18.71 -15.50
CA ALA A 9 -7.62 17.93 -14.35
C ALA A 9 -7.30 16.50 -14.78
N PHE A 10 -6.72 15.73 -13.85
CA PHE A 10 -6.84 14.27 -13.73
C PHE A 10 -5.66 13.38 -14.12
N ALA A 11 -4.50 13.96 -14.47
CA ALA A 11 -3.25 13.54 -13.84
C ALA A 11 -2.75 14.72 -13.03
N GLU A 12 -2.74 14.60 -11.71
CA GLU A 12 -2.15 15.64 -10.89
C GLU A 12 -0.62 15.45 -11.00
N ASN A 13 0.10 16.50 -11.40
CA ASN A 13 1.55 16.49 -11.35
C ASN A 13 1.96 16.47 -9.86
N PRO A 14 2.62 15.41 -9.35
CA PRO A 14 2.98 15.33 -7.94
C PRO A 14 4.00 16.42 -7.55
N PHE A 15 4.65 17.07 -8.51
CA PHE A 15 5.55 18.21 -8.26
C PHE A 15 4.81 19.58 -8.23
N GLY A 16 3.48 19.60 -8.32
CA GLY A 16 2.67 20.83 -8.36
C GLY A 16 2.58 21.51 -9.73
N GLU A 17 2.00 22.71 -9.78
CA GLU A 17 2.02 23.53 -11.00
C GLU A 17 3.46 23.95 -11.31
N ALA A 18 3.87 23.86 -12.59
CA ALA A 18 5.22 24.22 -13.00
C ALA A 18 5.51 25.68 -12.60
N VAL A 19 6.31 25.87 -11.54
CA VAL A 19 6.72 27.19 -11.08
C VAL A 19 7.62 27.77 -12.17
N THR A 20 7.09 28.72 -12.93
CA THR A 20 7.79 29.41 -14.03
C THR A 20 8.91 30.33 -13.57
N ASP A 21 9.34 30.32 -12.31
CA ASP A 21 10.44 31.18 -11.89
C ASP A 21 11.31 30.68 -10.72
N GLN A 22 12.63 30.77 -11.00
CA GLN A 22 13.81 30.80 -10.13
C GLN A 22 14.40 29.53 -9.48
N ARG A 23 13.81 28.33 -9.60
CA ARG A 23 14.50 27.06 -9.27
C ARG A 23 14.59 26.02 -10.39
N ALA A 24 14.00 26.29 -11.55
CA ALA A 24 14.18 25.52 -12.80
C ALA A 24 15.62 25.57 -13.37
N ALA A 25 16.60 26.01 -12.57
CA ALA A 25 18.02 26.05 -12.87
C ALA A 25 18.84 24.96 -12.14
N ARG A 26 18.24 24.16 -11.24
CA ARG A 26 18.79 22.82 -10.94
C ARG A 26 18.45 21.94 -12.14
N GLU A 27 19.43 21.22 -12.66
CA GLU A 27 19.29 20.49 -13.92
C GLU A 27 18.07 19.55 -13.88
N PRO A 28 17.37 19.28 -15.00
CA PRO A 28 16.10 18.54 -15.03
C PRO A 28 16.08 17.11 -14.43
N GLY A 29 17.13 16.63 -13.77
CA GLY A 29 17.29 15.24 -13.29
C GLY A 29 17.02 14.99 -11.80
N ASP A 30 17.20 15.96 -10.89
CA ASP A 30 17.29 15.65 -9.44
C ASP A 30 15.94 15.50 -8.71
N SER A 31 14.85 15.28 -9.44
CA SER A 31 13.52 15.23 -8.81
C SER A 31 13.25 13.90 -8.12
N HIS A 32 13.71 12.79 -8.69
CA HIS A 32 13.44 11.48 -8.11
C HIS A 32 14.42 10.40 -8.59
N GLY A 33 14.65 9.42 -7.73
CA GLY A 33 15.47 8.25 -8.03
C GLY A 33 14.96 6.99 -7.36
N ALA A 34 15.35 5.83 -7.88
CA ALA A 34 14.96 4.55 -7.30
C ALA A 34 16.11 3.54 -7.23
N PHE A 35 16.05 2.71 -6.18
CA PHE A 35 16.89 1.54 -5.96
C PHE A 35 15.99 0.30 -5.89
N SER A 36 16.31 -0.75 -6.64
CA SER A 36 15.63 -2.05 -6.48
C SER A 36 16.60 -3.23 -6.52
N ILE A 37 16.48 -4.13 -5.54
CA ILE A 37 17.44 -5.21 -5.32
C ILE A 37 16.71 -6.54 -5.24
N GLU A 38 16.93 -7.40 -6.23
CA GLU A 38 16.52 -8.80 -6.22
C GLU A 38 17.70 -9.72 -5.95
N THR A 39 18.88 -9.31 -6.41
CA THR A 39 20.15 -10.00 -6.22
C THR A 39 21.00 -9.24 -5.20
N PHE A 40 21.15 -9.81 -4.01
CA PHE A 40 21.92 -9.23 -2.92
C PHE A 40 23.34 -9.81 -2.88
N SER A 41 24.29 -9.02 -2.38
CA SER A 41 25.68 -9.46 -2.18
C SER A 41 25.79 -10.53 -1.10
N SER A 42 25.14 -10.32 0.06
CA SER A 42 25.22 -11.23 1.22
C SER A 42 23.87 -11.77 1.73
N ALA A 43 22.74 -11.47 1.08
CA ALA A 43 21.41 -11.88 1.53
C ALA A 43 20.69 -12.76 0.49
N GLY A 44 19.60 -13.42 0.90
CA GLY A 44 18.78 -14.21 -0.02
C GLY A 44 17.95 -13.35 -0.97
N GLY A 45 17.79 -13.81 -2.21
CA GLY A 45 17.16 -13.02 -3.27
C GLY A 45 15.66 -12.76 -3.08
N LEU A 46 15.18 -11.68 -3.69
CA LEU A 46 13.77 -11.33 -3.85
C LEU A 46 13.35 -11.49 -5.32
N SER A 47 12.08 -11.20 -5.64
CA SER A 47 11.55 -11.50 -6.97
C SER A 47 10.60 -10.48 -7.57
N GLU A 48 10.26 -9.42 -6.84
CA GLU A 48 9.28 -8.44 -7.30
C GLU A 48 9.71 -6.99 -7.00
N THR A 49 10.98 -6.76 -6.64
CA THR A 49 11.44 -5.42 -6.22
C THR A 49 11.67 -4.49 -7.40
N HIS A 50 12.03 -5.05 -8.56
CA HIS A 50 12.24 -4.26 -9.76
C HIS A 50 10.93 -3.69 -10.29
N GLU A 51 9.88 -4.50 -10.38
CA GLU A 51 8.55 -4.06 -10.80
C GLU A 51 7.89 -3.14 -9.75
N ASP A 52 8.17 -3.34 -8.46
CA ASP A 52 7.71 -2.46 -7.40
C ASP A 52 8.24 -1.03 -7.56
N ALA A 53 9.58 -0.88 -7.59
CA ALA A 53 10.22 0.40 -7.83
C ALA A 53 9.89 0.97 -9.23
N GLY A 54 9.81 0.09 -10.24
CA GLY A 54 9.39 0.43 -11.60
C GLY A 54 8.02 1.11 -11.63
N GLY A 55 7.02 0.53 -10.96
CA GLY A 55 5.68 1.11 -10.87
C GLY A 55 5.64 2.47 -10.16
N TRP A 56 6.61 2.77 -9.30
CA TRP A 56 6.73 4.08 -8.66
C TRP A 56 7.40 5.11 -9.58
N ILE A 57 8.54 4.75 -10.19
CA ILE A 57 9.34 5.67 -11.02
C ILE A 57 8.70 5.95 -12.38
N ASP A 58 8.01 4.97 -12.97
CA ASP A 58 7.34 5.12 -14.28
C ASP A 58 6.27 6.23 -14.25
N TYR A 59 5.57 6.37 -13.11
CA TYR A 59 4.58 7.43 -12.93
C TYR A 59 5.23 8.82 -12.93
N LEU A 60 6.32 8.99 -12.17
CA LEU A 60 7.04 10.26 -12.07
C LEU A 60 7.73 10.65 -13.38
N ASN A 61 8.25 9.65 -14.11
CA ASN A 61 8.80 9.79 -15.46
C ASN A 61 7.80 10.34 -16.49
N GLY A 62 6.49 10.27 -16.21
CA GLY A 62 5.47 10.93 -17.00
C GLY A 62 5.53 12.46 -16.97
N PHE A 63 6.21 13.04 -15.96
CA PHE A 63 6.25 14.49 -15.72
C PHE A 63 7.66 15.07 -15.79
N GLN A 64 8.66 14.39 -15.21
CA GLN A 64 10.06 14.78 -15.21
C GLN A 64 10.92 13.53 -15.36
N PRO A 65 12.08 13.56 -16.02
CA PRO A 65 12.95 12.39 -16.07
C PRO A 65 13.54 12.09 -14.69
N SER A 66 13.69 10.80 -14.38
CA SER A 66 14.37 10.35 -13.16
C SER A 66 15.85 10.69 -13.17
N ASN A 67 16.42 10.93 -11.99
CA ASN A 67 17.85 11.05 -11.78
C ASN A 67 18.54 9.71 -12.07
N PHE A 68 18.03 8.65 -11.44
CA PHE A 68 18.55 7.30 -11.60
C PHE A 68 17.50 6.22 -11.32
N HIS A 69 17.74 5.04 -11.87
CA HIS A 69 17.16 3.79 -11.40
C HIS A 69 18.27 2.73 -11.33
N TYR A 70 18.84 2.52 -10.15
CA TYR A 70 19.89 1.51 -9.95
C TYR A 70 19.30 0.18 -9.50
N GLN A 71 19.83 -0.91 -10.04
CA GLN A 71 19.34 -2.26 -9.79
C GLN A 71 20.46 -3.19 -9.35
N ASP A 72 20.14 -4.10 -8.42
CA ASP A 72 21.04 -5.17 -7.95
C ASP A 72 22.44 -4.64 -7.60
N GLY A 73 23.51 -5.18 -8.20
CA GLY A 73 24.89 -4.77 -7.96
C GLY A 73 25.21 -3.31 -8.30
N GLY A 74 24.29 -2.58 -8.94
CA GLY A 74 24.35 -1.13 -9.07
C GLY A 74 23.98 -0.37 -7.79
N VAL A 75 23.49 -1.06 -6.76
CA VAL A 75 23.13 -0.47 -5.46
C VAL A 75 24.15 -0.90 -4.40
N ALA A 76 24.91 0.06 -3.88
CA ALA A 76 25.94 -0.17 -2.89
C ALA A 76 25.98 0.96 -1.84
N VAL A 77 26.86 0.85 -0.84
CA VAL A 77 26.86 1.71 0.36
C VAL A 77 27.01 3.20 0.04
N TRP A 78 27.71 3.55 -1.05
CA TRP A 78 27.85 4.93 -1.52
C TRP A 78 26.52 5.65 -1.73
N ALA A 79 25.43 4.91 -1.96
CA ALA A 79 24.12 5.51 -2.17
C ALA A 79 23.44 5.98 -0.87
N TYR A 80 24.05 5.75 0.30
CA TYR A 80 23.41 5.95 1.62
C TYR A 80 24.30 6.66 2.64
N GLU A 81 25.63 6.64 2.48
CA GLU A 81 26.57 7.27 3.41
C GLU A 81 27.03 8.63 2.85
N GLU A 82 27.10 9.64 3.73
CA GLU A 82 27.24 11.08 3.42
C GLU A 82 28.41 11.43 2.48
N GLU A 83 29.51 10.68 2.50
CA GLU A 83 30.69 11.00 1.67
C GLU A 83 30.38 10.95 0.15
N PHE A 84 29.39 10.16 -0.26
CA PHE A 84 29.04 9.95 -1.68
C PHE A 84 27.57 10.21 -1.99
N ASP A 85 26.73 10.31 -0.96
CA ASP A 85 25.33 10.66 -1.10
C ASP A 85 25.19 12.18 -1.26
N ASN A 86 25.35 12.66 -2.50
CA ASN A 86 25.30 14.08 -2.78
C ASN A 86 24.68 14.46 -4.13
N TRP A 87 24.06 15.64 -4.17
CA TRP A 87 23.38 16.14 -5.35
C TRP A 87 24.29 16.66 -6.44
N GLU A 88 25.51 17.09 -6.12
CA GLU A 88 26.46 17.62 -7.11
C GLU A 88 26.93 16.54 -8.08
N ASP A 89 27.12 15.32 -7.56
CA ASP A 89 27.51 14.14 -8.33
C ASP A 89 26.30 13.29 -8.77
N THR A 90 25.07 13.68 -8.42
CA THR A 90 23.81 12.98 -8.72
C THR A 90 23.75 11.54 -8.17
N TYR A 91 24.39 11.30 -7.03
CA TYR A 91 24.50 9.97 -6.43
C TYR A 91 23.82 9.91 -5.06
N GLY A 92 23.08 8.82 -4.84
CA GLY A 92 22.56 8.47 -3.51
C GLY A 92 21.15 8.97 -3.23
N MET A 93 20.70 8.74 -2.01
CA MET A 93 19.34 9.03 -1.57
C MET A 93 19.05 10.53 -1.48
N ASP A 94 20.01 11.32 -1.00
CA ASP A 94 19.92 12.76 -0.81
C ASP A 94 20.21 13.59 -2.08
N ALA A 95 20.59 12.93 -3.18
CA ALA A 95 20.70 13.55 -4.49
C ALA A 95 19.34 13.87 -5.16
N CYS A 96 18.21 13.44 -4.59
CA CYS A 96 16.90 13.61 -5.18
C CYS A 96 15.86 14.14 -4.19
N LEU A 97 14.87 14.91 -4.67
CA LEU A 97 13.73 15.32 -3.84
C LEU A 97 12.96 14.13 -3.23
N ALA A 98 12.72 13.09 -4.03
CA ALA A 98 12.02 11.89 -3.61
C ALA A 98 12.80 10.63 -4.02
N VAL A 99 12.97 9.69 -3.10
CA VAL A 99 13.73 8.46 -3.36
C VAL A 99 12.95 7.22 -2.93
N TYR A 100 13.03 6.17 -3.73
CA TYR A 100 12.38 4.90 -3.49
C TYR A 100 13.38 3.74 -3.40
N HIS A 101 13.35 2.98 -2.32
CA HIS A 101 14.12 1.76 -2.15
C HIS A 101 13.20 0.55 -2.01
N SER A 102 13.34 -0.43 -2.90
CA SER A 102 12.67 -1.73 -2.80
C SER A 102 13.67 -2.85 -2.57
N GLY A 103 13.51 -3.58 -1.46
CA GLY A 103 14.47 -4.59 -1.04
C GLY A 103 14.14 -5.28 0.28
N HIS A 104 15.19 -5.81 0.89
CA HIS A 104 15.16 -6.32 2.26
C HIS A 104 15.38 -5.19 3.27
N GLY A 105 14.93 -5.43 4.50
CA GLY A 105 15.20 -4.55 5.62
C GLY A 105 14.93 -5.26 6.94
N ASN A 106 15.58 -4.80 8.00
CA ASN A 106 15.26 -5.16 9.37
C ASN A 106 15.50 -3.96 10.30
N MET A 107 15.20 -4.14 11.58
CA MET A 107 15.60 -3.20 12.62
C MET A 107 16.20 -3.97 13.79
N ALA A 108 17.38 -3.56 14.22
CA ALA A 108 18.03 -4.11 15.39
C ALA A 108 17.37 -3.62 16.69
N ALA A 109 17.65 -4.33 17.79
CA ALA A 109 17.04 -4.05 19.09
C ALA A 109 17.40 -2.66 19.66
N ASP A 110 18.50 -2.06 19.21
CA ASP A 110 18.93 -0.70 19.56
C ASP A 110 18.12 0.38 18.84
N GLY A 111 17.39 0.03 17.78
CA GLY A 111 16.62 0.94 16.93
C GLY A 111 17.29 1.27 15.60
N THR A 112 18.47 0.71 15.31
CA THR A 112 19.15 0.93 14.03
C THR A 112 18.46 0.13 12.92
N PHE A 113 17.96 0.83 11.89
CA PHE A 113 17.46 0.19 10.66
C PHE A 113 18.63 -0.27 9.79
N GLN A 114 18.48 -1.42 9.14
CA GLN A 114 19.54 -2.03 8.32
C GLN A 114 18.95 -2.63 7.04
N ALA A 115 19.66 -2.48 5.92
CA ALA A 115 19.27 -3.06 4.64
C ALA A 115 20.50 -3.63 3.91
N PRO A 116 20.50 -4.91 3.52
CA PRO A 116 21.54 -5.46 2.66
C PRO A 116 21.42 -4.88 1.25
N LEU A 117 22.55 -4.78 0.56
CA LEU A 117 22.69 -4.15 -0.74
C LEU A 117 23.10 -5.17 -1.82
N GLY A 118 23.12 -4.73 -3.07
CA GLY A 118 23.45 -5.59 -4.20
C GLY A 118 24.95 -5.79 -4.43
N ALA A 119 25.80 -4.93 -3.86
CA ALA A 119 27.25 -5.04 -3.97
C ALA A 119 27.98 -4.55 -2.70
N GLU A 120 29.14 -5.16 -2.44
CA GLU A 120 30.17 -4.60 -1.57
C GLU A 120 30.83 -3.40 -2.24
N TRP A 121 31.17 -2.37 -1.47
CA TRP A 121 31.83 -1.20 -2.01
C TRP A 121 32.96 -0.68 -1.12
N GLY A 122 34.17 -0.55 -1.68
CA GLY A 122 35.29 0.16 -1.05
C GLY A 122 35.76 -0.38 0.32
N GLY A 123 35.38 -1.60 0.71
CA GLY A 123 35.62 -2.12 2.07
C GLY A 123 34.68 -1.54 3.14
N LEU A 124 33.67 -0.76 2.76
CA LEU A 124 32.59 -0.26 3.65
C LEU A 124 31.50 -1.32 3.90
N GLY A 125 31.58 -2.44 3.17
CA GLY A 125 30.63 -3.55 3.25
C GLY A 125 29.52 -3.45 2.21
N ASP A 126 28.47 -4.22 2.42
CA ASP A 126 27.30 -4.37 1.54
C ASP A 126 25.97 -4.20 2.31
N TRP A 127 25.99 -3.40 3.38
CA TRP A 127 24.81 -3.06 4.18
C TRP A 127 24.74 -1.56 4.42
N ALA A 128 23.53 -1.01 4.29
CA ALA A 128 23.21 0.35 4.72
C ALA A 128 22.64 0.34 6.13
N PHE A 129 22.98 1.34 6.94
CA PHE A 129 22.54 1.47 8.34
C PHE A 129 22.05 2.88 8.62
N SER A 130 20.89 3.04 9.26
CA SER A 130 20.33 4.37 9.53
C SER A 130 21.24 5.25 10.39
N ASN A 131 22.07 4.68 11.26
CA ASN A 131 23.02 5.43 12.09
C ASN A 131 24.30 5.88 11.35
N ARG A 132 24.39 5.65 10.04
CA ARG A 132 25.45 6.14 9.15
C ARG A 132 24.92 6.96 7.98
N MET A 133 23.60 7.13 7.92
CA MET A 133 22.94 7.93 6.90
C MET A 133 22.85 9.37 7.37
N HIS A 134 22.83 10.28 6.41
CA HIS A 134 22.47 11.68 6.59
C HIS A 134 21.54 12.04 5.43
N LEU A 135 20.28 12.35 5.73
CA LEU A 135 19.19 12.42 4.76
C LEU A 135 18.42 13.72 4.93
N GLY A 136 18.32 14.48 3.85
CA GLY A 136 17.52 15.69 3.77
C GLY A 136 18.21 16.94 4.27
N ASP A 137 19.55 16.92 4.36
CA ASP A 137 20.35 18.13 4.42
C ASP A 137 20.71 18.66 3.03
N GLU A 138 20.56 17.84 1.98
CA GLU A 138 20.75 18.27 0.60
C GLU A 138 19.46 18.43 -0.23
N GLN A 139 18.79 17.35 -0.64
CA GLN A 139 17.56 17.41 -1.45
C GLN A 139 16.41 16.52 -0.98
N ALA A 140 16.69 15.37 -0.36
CA ALA A 140 15.70 14.38 0.04
C ALA A 140 14.69 14.93 1.03
N ASN A 141 13.44 14.97 0.59
CA ASN A 141 12.31 15.28 1.45
C ASN A 141 11.34 14.10 1.60
N TYR A 142 11.33 13.16 0.65
CA TYR A 142 10.40 12.04 0.64
C TYR A 142 11.14 10.73 0.43
N ILE A 143 11.18 9.92 1.48
CA ILE A 143 11.98 8.70 1.51
C ILE A 143 11.05 7.49 1.63
N PHE A 144 11.03 6.64 0.61
CA PHE A 144 10.19 5.45 0.57
C PHE A 144 11.04 4.19 0.78
N TRP A 145 10.88 3.56 1.93
CA TRP A 145 11.47 2.26 2.24
C TRP A 145 10.43 1.16 2.06
N SER A 146 10.35 0.60 0.86
CA SER A 146 9.57 -0.63 0.55
C SER A 146 10.30 -1.89 1.06
N THR A 147 10.65 -1.85 2.34
CA THR A 147 11.41 -2.89 3.04
C THR A 147 10.72 -3.25 4.35
N CYS A 148 11.04 -4.41 4.90
CA CYS A 148 10.47 -4.86 6.16
C CYS A 148 11.03 -4.03 7.31
N LEU A 149 10.18 -3.73 8.31
CA LEU A 149 10.60 -3.12 9.58
C LEU A 149 11.33 -1.77 9.43
N SER A 150 11.15 -1.04 8.33
CA SER A 150 11.79 0.25 8.07
C SER A 150 11.30 1.38 8.95
N LEU A 151 10.09 1.27 9.50
CA LEU A 151 9.50 2.32 10.31
C LEU A 151 8.65 1.73 11.43
N ARG A 152 9.34 1.29 12.48
CA ARG A 152 8.73 0.65 13.64
C ARG A 152 8.24 1.66 14.69
N VAL A 153 7.15 1.30 15.36
CA VAL A 153 6.34 2.09 16.31
C VAL A 153 5.86 1.26 17.52
N TYR A 154 6.11 -0.05 17.55
CA TYR A 154 5.84 -0.92 18.70
C TYR A 154 7.12 -1.40 19.39
N GLU A 155 6.96 -2.06 20.53
CA GLU A 155 8.06 -2.72 21.27
C GLU A 155 9.19 -1.77 21.69
N GLY A 156 8.84 -0.51 21.97
CA GLY A 156 9.80 0.53 22.35
C GLY A 156 10.55 1.14 21.18
N HIS A 157 10.16 0.83 19.94
CA HIS A 157 10.60 1.55 18.75
C HIS A 157 9.65 2.71 18.44
N ASP A 158 10.23 3.78 17.90
CA ASP A 158 9.51 4.90 17.32
C ASP A 158 10.40 5.55 16.23
N PRO A 159 9.84 6.43 15.38
CA PRO A 159 10.60 7.07 14.32
C PRO A 159 11.75 7.96 14.83
N VAL A 160 11.60 8.61 15.99
CA VAL A 160 12.65 9.46 16.57
C VAL A 160 13.86 8.60 16.93
N ARG A 161 13.64 7.47 17.60
CA ARG A 161 14.69 6.52 17.97
C ARG A 161 15.47 5.98 16.77
N THR A 162 14.80 5.77 15.64
CA THR A 162 15.38 5.11 14.46
C THR A 162 16.06 6.10 13.52
N TRP A 163 15.41 7.25 13.28
CA TRP A 163 15.71 8.12 12.15
C TRP A 163 16.16 9.53 12.56
N HIS A 164 16.04 9.94 13.83
CA HIS A 164 16.41 11.30 14.22
C HIS A 164 17.86 11.64 13.92
N GLY A 165 18.79 10.72 14.20
CA GLY A 165 20.21 10.92 13.92
C GLY A 165 20.54 11.02 12.43
N ALA A 166 19.69 10.47 11.56
CA ALA A 166 19.85 10.52 10.11
C ALA A 166 19.10 11.71 9.47
N ASN A 167 18.23 12.39 10.21
CA ASN A 167 17.33 13.38 9.62
C ASN A 167 17.96 14.78 9.59
N GLY A 168 18.50 15.17 8.44
CA GLY A 168 19.00 16.52 8.15
C GLY A 168 17.91 17.55 7.86
N GLY A 169 16.68 17.12 7.58
CA GLY A 169 15.57 18.02 7.26
C GLY A 169 14.49 17.43 6.33
N PHE A 170 14.40 16.10 6.19
CA PHE A 170 13.40 15.48 5.32
C PHE A 170 11.98 15.72 5.84
N ARG A 171 11.00 15.72 4.92
CA ARG A 171 9.58 15.97 5.21
C ARG A 171 8.84 14.73 5.68
N MET A 172 8.98 13.62 4.96
CA MET A 172 8.29 12.36 5.25
C MET A 172 9.12 11.12 4.92
N LEU A 173 8.93 10.09 5.73
CA LEU A 173 9.46 8.75 5.49
C LEU A 173 8.33 7.72 5.54
N PHE A 174 8.30 6.85 4.53
CA PHE A 174 7.28 5.83 4.30
C PHE A 174 7.89 4.44 4.49
N GLY A 175 7.24 3.58 5.24
CA GLY A 175 7.79 2.26 5.55
C GLY A 175 6.80 1.28 6.15
N PHE A 176 7.33 0.32 6.89
CA PHE A 176 6.54 -0.72 7.55
C PHE A 176 6.94 -0.92 9.01
N GLU A 177 5.93 -1.09 9.87
CA GLU A 177 6.09 -1.62 11.22
C GLU A 177 6.38 -3.14 11.20
N THR A 178 5.92 -3.85 10.16
CA THR A 178 5.99 -5.31 10.08
C THR A 178 6.80 -5.81 8.88
N VAL A 179 6.92 -7.13 8.77
CA VAL A 179 7.35 -7.80 7.53
C VAL A 179 6.34 -7.54 6.40
N SER A 180 6.81 -6.98 5.29
CA SER A 180 6.03 -6.74 4.07
C SER A 180 6.05 -7.95 3.13
N VAL A 181 5.12 -7.98 2.18
CA VAL A 181 5.03 -9.04 1.16
C VAL A 181 5.94 -8.68 -0.03
N ASP A 182 6.62 -9.66 -0.61
CA ASP A 182 7.32 -9.51 -1.90
C ASP A 182 6.28 -9.43 -3.03
N ARG A 183 5.95 -8.21 -3.47
CA ARG A 183 4.89 -7.92 -4.45
C ARG A 183 5.24 -6.72 -5.32
N PRO A 184 4.90 -6.77 -6.62
CA PRO A 184 5.29 -5.74 -7.59
C PRO A 184 4.40 -4.50 -7.57
N GLU A 185 3.34 -4.46 -6.75
CA GLU A 185 2.30 -3.44 -6.87
C GLU A 185 2.44 -2.22 -5.95
N TYR A 186 3.39 -2.15 -4.99
CA TYR A 186 3.38 -1.04 -4.03
C TYR A 186 3.55 0.31 -4.71
N GLY A 187 4.57 0.47 -5.55
CA GLY A 187 4.83 1.71 -6.28
C GLY A 187 3.66 2.17 -7.14
N ARG A 188 3.13 1.29 -8.01
CA ARG A 188 1.98 1.65 -8.88
C ARG A 188 0.72 1.95 -8.06
N TRP A 189 0.39 1.11 -7.08
CA TRP A 189 -0.82 1.32 -6.29
C TRP A 189 -0.74 2.53 -5.38
N PHE A 190 0.44 2.92 -4.92
CA PHE A 190 0.64 4.19 -4.24
C PHE A 190 0.14 5.36 -5.09
N TRP A 191 0.55 5.42 -6.36
CA TRP A 191 0.07 6.47 -7.27
C TRP A 191 -1.41 6.32 -7.65
N GLU A 192 -1.96 5.10 -7.72
CA GLU A 192 -3.40 4.90 -7.87
C GLU A 192 -4.20 5.49 -6.69
N GLU A 193 -3.75 5.28 -5.45
CA GLU A 193 -4.40 5.86 -4.25
C GLU A 193 -4.20 7.38 -4.18
N TRP A 194 -2.99 7.86 -4.51
CA TRP A 194 -2.70 9.29 -4.54
C TRP A 194 -3.57 10.04 -5.55
N ASN A 195 -3.71 9.51 -6.77
CA ASN A 195 -4.59 10.06 -7.81
C ASN A 195 -6.07 10.05 -7.39
N ALA A 196 -6.48 9.12 -6.52
CA ALA A 196 -7.82 9.10 -5.96
C ALA A 196 -8.09 10.30 -5.01
N GLY A 197 -7.07 11.10 -4.67
CA GLY A 197 -7.21 12.30 -3.84
C GLY A 197 -6.55 12.22 -2.48
N ASP A 198 -5.78 11.16 -2.22
CA ASP A 198 -5.18 10.91 -0.92
C ASP A 198 -3.93 11.74 -0.69
N SER A 199 -3.68 12.07 0.58
CA SER A 199 -2.35 12.53 1.03
C SER A 199 -1.31 11.45 0.73
N LEU A 200 -0.05 11.84 0.62
CA LEU A 200 1.05 10.90 0.41
C LEU A 200 1.04 9.81 1.50
N SER A 201 0.81 10.18 2.75
CA SER A 201 0.76 9.20 3.84
C SER A 201 -0.38 8.20 3.65
N ARG A 202 -1.59 8.68 3.35
CA ARG A 202 -2.76 7.82 3.19
C ARG A 202 -2.63 6.91 1.97
N ALA A 203 -2.10 7.44 0.87
CA ALA A 203 -1.83 6.68 -0.34
C ALA A 203 -0.89 5.50 -0.06
N TRP A 204 0.18 5.71 0.69
CA TRP A 204 1.10 4.63 1.10
C TRP A 204 0.42 3.59 1.96
N LEU A 205 -0.33 4.03 2.99
CA LEU A 205 -1.00 3.12 3.90
C LEU A 205 -2.07 2.28 3.17
N ASP A 206 -2.91 2.90 2.33
CA ASP A 206 -3.99 2.21 1.63
C ASP A 206 -3.49 1.30 0.51
N ALA A 207 -2.47 1.71 -0.26
CA ALA A 207 -1.84 0.88 -1.29
C ALA A 207 -1.20 -0.37 -0.68
N SER A 208 -0.46 -0.19 0.41
CA SER A 208 0.15 -1.29 1.16
C SER A 208 -0.91 -2.21 1.75
N TRP A 209 -1.97 -1.68 2.36
CA TRP A 209 -3.05 -2.50 2.92
C TRP A 209 -3.82 -3.29 1.87
N ARG A 210 -3.95 -2.73 0.66
CA ARG A 210 -4.57 -3.38 -0.49
C ARG A 210 -3.83 -4.66 -0.89
N ILE A 211 -2.50 -4.69 -0.73
CA ILE A 211 -1.64 -5.84 -1.04
C ILE A 211 -1.79 -6.95 -0.01
N SER A 212 -1.64 -6.60 1.27
CA SER A 212 -1.90 -7.53 2.37
C SER A 212 -2.41 -6.79 3.59
N THR A 213 -3.38 -7.43 4.22
CA THR A 213 -3.97 -7.00 5.49
C THR A 213 -3.28 -7.60 6.73
N ASN A 214 -2.20 -8.38 6.52
CA ASN A 214 -1.38 -8.94 7.59
C ASN A 214 -0.12 -8.11 7.86
N GLN A 215 0.14 -7.07 7.07
CA GLN A 215 1.20 -6.10 7.28
C GLN A 215 0.63 -4.77 7.81
N ALA A 216 1.46 -4.04 8.54
CA ALA A 216 1.17 -2.71 9.04
C ALA A 216 2.12 -1.71 8.35
N PRO A 217 1.66 -0.99 7.30
CA PRO A 217 2.38 0.14 6.77
C PRO A 217 2.37 1.30 7.79
N SER A 218 3.40 2.12 7.75
CA SER A 218 3.59 3.28 8.61
C SER A 218 4.20 4.44 7.82
N VAL A 219 3.92 5.66 8.28
CA VAL A 219 4.46 6.90 7.71
C VAL A 219 4.76 7.85 8.84
N VAL A 220 5.88 8.56 8.75
CA VAL A 220 6.22 9.67 9.65
C VAL A 220 6.40 10.94 8.86
N ALA A 221 5.95 12.06 9.42
CA ALA A 221 6.20 13.41 8.96
C ALA A 221 6.93 14.20 10.05
N CYS A 222 7.84 15.06 9.63
CA CYS A 222 8.60 15.94 10.50
C CYS A 222 8.10 17.38 10.41
N GLY A 223 8.41 18.22 11.40
CA GLY A 223 8.09 19.64 11.39
C GLY A 223 8.61 20.36 12.63
N ALA A 224 8.46 21.69 12.68
CA ALA A 224 8.85 22.47 13.85
C ALA A 224 7.90 22.25 15.04
N THR A 225 6.64 21.89 14.76
CA THR A 225 5.61 21.67 15.78
C THR A 225 4.78 20.44 15.46
N SER A 226 4.03 19.97 16.47
CA SER A 226 3.04 18.89 16.29
C SER A 226 1.98 19.24 15.26
N GLU A 227 1.52 20.49 15.23
CA GLU A 227 0.51 20.94 14.27
C GLU A 227 1.05 20.90 12.83
N GLU A 228 2.28 21.39 12.61
CA GLU A 228 2.90 21.41 11.29
C GLU A 228 3.12 19.98 10.76
N ALA A 229 3.71 19.11 11.58
CA ALA A 229 3.95 17.72 11.22
C ALA A 229 2.65 16.93 11.00
N SER A 230 1.61 17.18 11.81
CA SER A 230 0.30 16.55 11.65
C SER A 230 -0.40 17.03 10.37
N ASN A 231 -0.39 18.34 10.11
CA ASN A 231 -0.96 18.88 8.90
C ASN A 231 -0.31 18.28 7.65
N ARG A 232 1.02 18.16 7.65
CA ARG A 232 1.78 17.49 6.59
C ARG A 232 1.36 16.03 6.42
N LEU A 233 1.35 15.29 7.52
CA LEU A 233 0.97 13.88 7.51
C LEU A 233 -0.43 13.67 6.91
N TYR A 234 -1.42 14.50 7.26
CA TYR A 234 -2.81 14.28 6.84
C TYR A 234 -3.22 14.98 5.54
N ASN A 235 -2.53 16.04 5.13
CA ASN A 235 -2.98 16.89 4.02
C ASN A 235 -1.98 17.04 2.87
N GLU A 236 -0.69 16.74 3.07
CA GLU A 236 0.31 16.94 2.00
C GLU A 236 0.13 15.91 0.88
N ARG A 237 -0.08 16.43 -0.34
CA ARG A 237 -0.22 15.62 -1.56
C ARG A 237 0.97 15.79 -2.49
N ASN A 238 1.55 16.98 -2.58
CA ASN A 238 2.64 17.22 -3.52
C ASN A 238 3.99 16.95 -2.89
N LEU A 239 4.96 16.65 -3.75
CA LEU A 239 6.38 16.62 -3.44
C LEU A 239 6.90 18.06 -3.43
N GLU A 240 7.33 18.51 -2.25
CA GLU A 240 7.72 19.88 -1.94
C GLU A 240 9.22 19.97 -1.65
N TRP A 241 9.90 20.90 -2.32
CA TRP A 241 11.33 21.15 -2.18
C TRP A 241 11.81 21.72 -0.84
N PRO A 242 11.04 22.54 -0.10
CA PRO A 242 11.53 23.09 1.15
C PRO A 242 11.74 21.99 2.21
N HIS A 243 12.94 21.92 2.76
CA HIS A 243 13.23 21.14 3.97
C HIS A 243 12.43 21.65 5.17
N VAL A 244 12.32 20.80 6.19
CA VAL A 244 11.56 21.11 7.40
C VAL A 244 12.41 20.88 8.64
N SER A 245 11.97 21.44 9.76
CA SER A 245 12.59 21.15 11.05
C SER A 245 12.36 19.69 11.43
N ASN A 246 13.38 19.09 12.04
CA ASN A 246 13.32 17.77 12.67
C ASN A 246 13.00 17.86 14.18
N ALA A 247 12.43 18.97 14.67
CA ALA A 247 12.09 19.19 16.07
C ALA A 247 10.90 18.34 16.56
N TRP A 248 9.97 17.99 15.66
CA TRP A 248 8.82 17.15 15.95
C TRP A 248 8.64 16.05 14.92
N TYR A 249 8.19 14.88 15.38
CA TYR A 249 7.81 13.75 14.54
C TYR A 249 6.36 13.39 14.83
N GLN A 250 5.52 13.38 13.79
CA GLN A 250 4.16 12.82 13.85
C GLN A 250 4.10 11.60 12.95
N TRP A 251 3.59 10.46 13.45
CA TRP A 251 3.47 9.27 12.64
C TRP A 251 2.08 8.65 12.70
N THR A 252 1.78 7.87 11.66
CA THR A 252 0.55 7.11 11.52
C THR A 252 0.85 5.71 10.98
N TRP A 253 0.02 4.75 11.35
CA TRP A 253 0.11 3.37 10.87
C TRP A 253 -1.26 2.70 10.91
N TYR A 254 -1.37 1.59 10.19
CA TYR A 254 -2.55 0.74 10.26
C TYR A 254 -2.37 -0.40 11.24
N ASP A 255 -3.33 -0.53 12.16
CA ASP A 255 -3.40 -1.65 13.09
C ASP A 255 -4.68 -2.48 12.87
N VAL A 256 -4.53 -3.80 12.80
CA VAL A 256 -5.67 -4.72 12.72
C VAL A 256 -6.32 -4.80 14.10
N ALA A 257 -7.60 -4.48 14.20
CA ALA A 257 -8.36 -4.61 15.45
C ALA A 257 -8.46 -6.08 15.87
N ARG A 258 -7.57 -6.52 16.78
CA ARG A 258 -7.46 -7.94 17.18
C ARG A 258 -8.76 -8.48 17.80
N GLY A 259 -9.52 -7.63 18.48
CA GLY A 259 -10.84 -7.96 19.05
C GLY A 259 -11.88 -8.40 18.02
N ALA A 260 -11.71 -8.04 16.74
CA ALA A 260 -12.62 -8.44 15.66
C ALA A 260 -12.20 -9.73 14.94
N ARG A 261 -11.04 -10.32 15.22
CA ARG A 261 -10.50 -11.48 14.48
C ARG A 261 -11.39 -12.72 14.54
N GLY A 262 -12.12 -12.92 15.63
CA GLY A 262 -13.03 -14.05 15.80
C GLY A 262 -14.36 -13.93 15.05
N LEU A 263 -14.64 -12.77 14.47
CA LEU A 263 -15.90 -12.48 13.77
C LEU A 263 -15.82 -12.72 12.26
N GLN A 264 -14.60 -12.94 11.74
CA GLN A 264 -14.36 -13.12 10.31
C GLN A 264 -14.89 -14.47 9.83
N GLU A 265 -15.64 -14.45 8.73
CA GLU A 265 -16.03 -15.67 8.02
C GLU A 265 -14.87 -16.18 7.16
N ARG A 266 -13.94 -16.89 7.79
CA ARG A 266 -12.90 -17.64 7.09
C ARG A 266 -13.44 -18.98 6.63
N ASN A 267 -13.06 -19.36 5.43
CA ASN A 267 -13.51 -20.62 4.86
C ASN A 267 -12.33 -21.50 4.44
N LEU A 268 -12.37 -22.77 4.85
CA LEU A 268 -11.47 -23.82 4.37
C LEU A 268 -12.23 -24.92 3.61
N ALA A 269 -13.57 -24.85 3.61
CA ALA A 269 -14.41 -25.83 2.94
C ALA A 269 -14.61 -25.48 1.46
N PHE A 270 -14.89 -26.47 0.63
CA PHE A 270 -15.30 -26.22 -0.74
C PHE A 270 -16.80 -25.93 -0.80
N PRO A 271 -17.25 -25.13 -1.78
CA PRO A 271 -18.68 -25.01 -2.04
C PRO A 271 -19.21 -26.36 -2.52
N LYS A 272 -20.51 -26.63 -2.34
CA LYS A 272 -21.15 -27.88 -2.79
C LYS A 272 -20.97 -28.09 -4.29
N GLU A 273 -21.02 -27.00 -5.05
CA GLU A 273 -20.82 -26.96 -6.49
C GLU A 273 -19.58 -26.14 -6.82
N LEU A 274 -18.65 -26.74 -7.54
CA LEU A 274 -17.39 -26.12 -7.94
C LEU A 274 -17.58 -25.34 -9.23
N LEU A 275 -18.10 -24.11 -9.09
CA LEU A 275 -18.45 -23.24 -10.22
C LEU A 275 -17.39 -22.17 -10.45
N VAL A 276 -17.31 -21.68 -11.68
CA VAL A 276 -16.58 -20.48 -12.07
C VAL A 276 -17.59 -19.37 -12.27
N ALA A 277 -17.32 -18.19 -11.69
CA ALA A 277 -18.17 -17.04 -11.86
C ALA A 277 -17.74 -16.26 -13.10
N GLU A 278 -18.69 -15.93 -13.96
CA GLU A 278 -18.47 -14.95 -15.02
C GLU A 278 -18.82 -13.57 -14.48
N LEU A 279 -17.86 -12.67 -14.54
CA LEU A 279 -18.02 -11.32 -14.01
C LEU A 279 -18.56 -10.42 -15.12
N ARG A 280 -19.49 -9.55 -14.76
CA ARG A 280 -19.93 -8.48 -15.65
C ARG A 280 -18.72 -7.60 -15.99
N PRO A 281 -18.50 -7.27 -17.28
CA PRO A 281 -17.50 -6.29 -17.67
C PRO A 281 -17.70 -4.99 -16.91
N VAL A 282 -16.60 -4.39 -16.48
CA VAL A 282 -16.64 -3.08 -15.85
C VAL A 282 -16.47 -2.04 -16.94
N GLU A 283 -17.58 -1.39 -17.26
CA GLU A 283 -17.57 -0.21 -18.13
C GLU A 283 -17.78 1.03 -17.26
N LEU A 284 -16.79 1.92 -17.27
CA LEU A 284 -16.91 3.26 -16.71
C LEU A 284 -17.73 4.13 -17.68
N SER A 285 -19.04 3.87 -17.71
CA SER A 285 -20.00 4.64 -18.49
C SER A 285 -20.52 5.83 -17.70
N ARG A 286 -21.01 6.86 -18.40
CA ARG A 286 -21.71 8.00 -17.78
C ARG A 286 -22.85 7.55 -16.87
N ARG A 287 -23.56 6.48 -17.27
CA ARG A 287 -24.63 5.88 -16.46
C ARG A 287 -24.09 5.35 -15.14
N ARG A 288 -23.01 4.57 -15.15
CA ARG A 288 -22.40 4.05 -13.91
C ARG A 288 -21.96 5.17 -12.97
N ILE A 289 -21.37 6.24 -13.51
CA ILE A 289 -20.97 7.41 -12.73
C ILE A 289 -22.19 8.06 -12.07
N GLN A 290 -23.27 8.26 -12.84
CA GLN A 290 -24.53 8.80 -12.34
C GLN A 290 -25.16 7.89 -11.27
N ASP A 291 -25.19 6.57 -11.51
CA ASP A 291 -25.73 5.58 -10.56
C ASP A 291 -24.98 5.65 -9.21
N VAL A 292 -23.66 5.89 -9.21
CA VAL A 292 -22.86 6.05 -7.98
C VAL A 292 -23.13 7.39 -7.31
N LEU A 293 -23.23 8.48 -8.06
CA LEU A 293 -23.57 9.80 -7.52
C LEU A 293 -24.94 9.79 -6.84
N GLU A 294 -25.95 9.26 -7.52
CA GLU A 294 -27.33 9.14 -6.99
C GLU A 294 -27.38 8.23 -5.76
N ARG A 295 -26.67 7.09 -5.79
CA ARG A 295 -26.59 6.15 -4.66
C ARG A 295 -26.02 6.78 -3.39
N HIS A 296 -25.10 7.73 -3.53
CA HIS A 296 -24.45 8.41 -2.42
C HIS A 296 -25.03 9.80 -2.13
N ASP A 297 -26.10 10.20 -2.81
CA ASP A 297 -26.73 11.54 -2.71
C ASP A 297 -25.70 12.68 -2.92
N LEU A 298 -24.85 12.54 -3.94
CA LEU A 298 -23.75 13.45 -4.21
C LEU A 298 -24.11 14.45 -5.32
N ASP A 299 -24.08 15.74 -4.99
CA ASP A 299 -24.14 16.82 -5.97
C ASP A 299 -22.74 17.18 -6.48
N LEU A 300 -22.14 16.25 -7.23
CA LEU A 300 -20.86 16.45 -7.91
C LEU A 300 -21.07 16.50 -9.42
N ARG A 301 -20.24 17.29 -10.10
CA ARG A 301 -20.16 17.24 -11.56
C ARG A 301 -19.60 15.87 -11.99
N PRO A 302 -20.28 15.11 -12.87
CA PRO A 302 -19.73 13.86 -13.35
C PRO A 302 -18.39 14.07 -14.07
N PRO A 303 -17.33 13.28 -13.77
CA PRO A 303 -16.11 13.29 -14.56
C PRO A 303 -16.38 12.92 -16.03
N ARG A 304 -15.62 13.51 -16.95
CA ARG A 304 -15.73 13.34 -18.40
C ARG A 304 -14.67 12.34 -18.92
N PRO A 305 -14.83 11.77 -20.12
CA PRO A 305 -13.82 10.86 -20.68
C PRO A 305 -12.44 11.51 -20.93
N ASP A 306 -12.40 12.82 -21.15
CA ASP A 306 -11.14 13.58 -21.30
C ASP A 306 -10.45 13.84 -19.94
N ASP A 307 -11.13 13.49 -18.84
CA ASP A 307 -10.67 13.62 -17.45
C ASP A 307 -9.97 12.33 -16.97
N VAL A 308 -9.35 11.57 -17.90
CA VAL A 308 -8.76 10.25 -17.65
C VAL A 308 -7.25 10.29 -17.85
N PHE A 309 -6.47 10.05 -16.80
CA PHE A 309 -5.05 9.70 -16.91
C PHE A 309 -4.77 8.41 -16.14
N GLU A 310 -3.99 7.50 -16.76
CA GLU A 310 -3.80 6.12 -16.31
C GLU A 310 -5.09 5.36 -15.94
N GLY A 311 -6.23 5.80 -16.48
CA GLY A 311 -7.54 5.16 -16.32
C GLY A 311 -8.31 5.52 -15.04
N SER A 312 -7.83 6.47 -14.24
CA SER A 312 -8.58 7.01 -13.09
C SER A 312 -9.31 8.31 -13.46
N MET A 313 -10.48 8.55 -12.85
CA MET A 313 -11.28 9.77 -13.01
C MET A 313 -11.74 10.26 -11.65
N ALA A 314 -11.66 11.56 -11.36
CA ALA A 314 -12.13 12.10 -10.09
C ALA A 314 -13.11 13.28 -10.27
N SER A 315 -13.86 13.59 -9.23
CA SER A 315 -14.57 14.85 -9.08
C SER A 315 -14.61 15.22 -7.61
N ASP A 316 -14.53 16.51 -7.31
CA ASP A 316 -14.60 17.03 -5.95
C ASP A 316 -15.49 18.28 -5.83
N SER A 317 -15.91 18.54 -4.59
CA SER A 317 -16.59 19.75 -4.16
C SER A 317 -16.31 19.93 -2.66
N GLY A 318 -15.39 20.83 -2.32
CA GLY A 318 -14.93 21.02 -0.94
C GLY A 318 -14.25 19.77 -0.38
N ASP A 319 -14.76 19.25 0.73
CA ASP A 319 -14.20 18.05 1.38
C ASP A 319 -14.67 16.72 0.74
N ILE A 320 -15.71 16.77 -0.10
CA ILE A 320 -16.26 15.60 -0.79
C ILE A 320 -15.46 15.34 -2.07
N ARG A 321 -15.02 14.09 -2.27
CA ARG A 321 -14.34 13.65 -3.49
C ARG A 321 -14.75 12.24 -3.87
N LEU A 322 -15.07 12.03 -5.14
CA LEU A 322 -15.35 10.73 -5.74
C LEU A 322 -14.27 10.43 -6.79
N ALA A 323 -13.60 9.29 -6.67
CA ALA A 323 -12.61 8.82 -7.63
C ALA A 323 -12.97 7.42 -8.13
N PHE A 324 -12.91 7.19 -9.44
CA PHE A 324 -13.01 5.89 -10.08
C PHE A 324 -11.63 5.44 -10.54
N ARG A 325 -11.32 4.17 -10.34
CA ARG A 325 -10.10 3.51 -10.84
C ARG A 325 -10.36 2.78 -12.17
N PRO A 326 -9.31 2.37 -12.90
CA PRO A 326 -9.45 1.71 -14.22
C PRO A 326 -10.22 0.38 -14.17
N ASN A 327 -10.16 -0.32 -13.04
CA ASN A 327 -10.92 -1.55 -12.80
C ASN A 327 -12.39 -1.30 -12.40
N GLY A 328 -12.79 -0.02 -12.39
CA GLY A 328 -14.05 0.58 -11.97
C GLY A 328 -14.42 0.41 -10.51
N SER A 329 -13.46 0.08 -9.64
CA SER A 329 -13.62 0.41 -8.22
C SER A 329 -13.74 1.93 -8.06
N TYR A 330 -14.29 2.36 -6.93
CA TYR A 330 -14.35 3.76 -6.59
C TYR A 330 -14.06 4.01 -5.12
N ASP A 331 -13.57 5.22 -4.84
CA ASP A 331 -13.36 5.76 -3.50
C ASP A 331 -14.16 7.04 -3.39
N LEU A 332 -14.76 7.20 -2.23
CA LEU A 332 -15.55 8.35 -1.87
C LEU A 332 -15.03 8.87 -0.53
N ARG A 333 -14.53 10.10 -0.53
CA ARG A 333 -14.32 10.89 0.69
C ARG A 333 -15.54 11.77 0.89
N LEU A 334 -16.12 11.71 2.08
CA LEU A 334 -17.33 12.45 2.46
C LEU A 334 -17.03 13.57 3.47
N ALA A 335 -16.01 13.37 4.31
CA ALA A 335 -15.60 14.33 5.32
C ALA A 335 -14.12 14.16 5.64
N LYS A 336 -13.53 15.19 6.27
CA LYS A 336 -12.24 15.08 6.95
C LYS A 336 -12.47 14.44 8.33
N PRO A 337 -11.59 13.52 8.76
CA PRO A 337 -11.72 12.92 10.10
C PRO A 337 -11.47 13.96 11.18
N ASN A 338 -12.25 13.91 12.27
CA ASN A 338 -11.93 14.65 13.49
C ASN A 338 -10.72 14.01 14.20
N THR A 339 -9.55 14.64 14.07
CA THR A 339 -8.31 14.17 14.71
C THR A 339 -8.15 14.60 16.17
N ASP A 340 -9.03 15.48 16.68
CA ASP A 340 -8.95 15.98 18.06
C ASP A 340 -9.65 15.05 19.05
N ASN A 341 -10.72 14.36 18.61
CA ASN A 341 -11.39 13.37 19.44
C ASN A 341 -10.52 12.11 19.55
N ARG A 342 -10.08 11.79 20.77
CA ARG A 342 -9.26 10.60 21.09
C ARG A 342 -10.06 9.45 21.69
N GLU A 343 -11.36 9.63 21.90
CA GLU A 343 -12.26 8.60 22.43
C GLU A 343 -12.68 7.66 21.31
N GLN A 344 -11.89 6.60 21.12
CA GLN A 344 -12.14 5.62 20.09
C GLN A 344 -13.52 4.95 20.23
N ILE A 345 -14.31 4.95 19.14
CA ILE A 345 -15.57 4.20 19.09
C ILE A 345 -15.33 2.70 19.26
N SER A 346 -16.29 2.03 19.91
CA SER A 346 -16.22 0.57 20.08
C SER A 346 -16.33 -0.18 18.74
N ILE A 347 -15.77 -1.39 18.67
CA ILE A 347 -15.87 -2.25 17.48
C ILE A 347 -17.33 -2.53 17.11
N ASP A 348 -18.21 -2.75 18.09
CA ASP A 348 -19.62 -3.05 17.82
C ASP A 348 -20.39 -1.83 17.32
N GLN A 349 -20.09 -0.64 17.85
CA GLN A 349 -20.63 0.62 17.33
C GLN A 349 -20.18 0.85 15.89
N ALA A 350 -18.87 0.74 15.62
CA ALA A 350 -18.32 0.90 14.27
C ALA A 350 -18.96 -0.09 13.27
N ARG A 351 -19.13 -1.36 13.67
CA ARG A 351 -19.78 -2.38 12.82
C ARG A 351 -21.25 -2.05 12.56
N SER A 352 -21.99 -1.62 13.58
CA SER A 352 -23.41 -1.27 13.43
C SER A 352 -23.59 -0.07 12.51
N GLN A 353 -22.76 0.97 12.67
CA GLN A 353 -22.76 2.15 11.80
C GLN A 353 -22.33 1.81 10.38
N ALA A 354 -21.32 0.95 10.21
CA ALA A 354 -20.90 0.52 8.88
C ALA A 354 -21.99 -0.30 8.17
N GLN A 355 -22.72 -1.17 8.87
CA GLN A 355 -23.86 -1.90 8.32
C GLN A 355 -25.04 -0.98 7.95
N GLU A 356 -25.26 0.09 8.71
CA GLU A 356 -26.22 1.12 8.32
C GLU A 356 -25.75 1.85 7.05
N ALA A 357 -24.47 2.23 6.98
CA ALA A 357 -23.91 2.87 5.79
C ALA A 357 -24.01 1.98 4.53
N LEU A 358 -23.82 0.66 4.65
CA LEU A 358 -24.03 -0.27 3.54
C LEU A 358 -25.45 -0.16 2.98
N ARG A 359 -26.46 -0.17 3.86
CA ARG A 359 -27.88 -0.13 3.47
C ARG A 359 -28.27 1.24 2.91
N THR A 360 -27.90 2.32 3.61
CA THR A 360 -28.21 3.70 3.24
C THR A 360 -27.61 4.07 1.89
N HIS A 361 -26.38 3.64 1.64
CA HIS A 361 -25.70 3.87 0.37
C HIS A 361 -25.85 2.72 -0.61
N GLY A 362 -26.80 1.79 -0.42
CA GLY A 362 -27.07 0.68 -1.34
C GLY A 362 -25.83 -0.10 -1.81
N LEU A 363 -24.83 -0.28 -0.95
CA LEU A 363 -23.56 -0.95 -1.25
C LEU A 363 -23.70 -2.48 -1.24
N ASP A 364 -24.76 -2.98 -0.62
CA ASP A 364 -25.19 -4.38 -0.57
C ASP A 364 -26.31 -4.70 -1.58
N VAL A 365 -26.69 -3.74 -2.43
CA VAL A 365 -27.66 -3.96 -3.51
C VAL A 365 -27.01 -4.79 -4.61
N GLU A 366 -27.58 -5.97 -4.90
CA GLU A 366 -27.09 -6.96 -5.88
C GLU A 366 -25.74 -7.63 -5.53
N ILE A 367 -25.10 -7.24 -4.43
CA ILE A 367 -23.83 -7.82 -3.97
C ILE A 367 -24.02 -8.40 -2.57
N ASP A 368 -23.81 -9.70 -2.44
CA ASP A 368 -23.73 -10.36 -1.13
C ASP A 368 -22.39 -10.01 -0.46
N LEU A 369 -22.46 -9.46 0.76
CA LEU A 369 -21.31 -8.98 1.52
C LEU A 369 -21.21 -9.74 2.85
N ALA A 370 -20.01 -10.24 3.15
CA ALA A 370 -19.65 -10.80 4.45
C ALA A 370 -18.77 -9.83 5.21
N PHE A 371 -18.98 -9.70 6.52
CA PHE A 371 -18.02 -9.00 7.39
C PHE A 371 -16.66 -9.70 7.32
N ASP A 372 -15.59 -8.91 7.22
CA ASP A 372 -14.22 -9.42 7.16
C ASP A 372 -13.39 -9.00 8.38
N ARG A 373 -13.23 -7.70 8.60
CA ARG A 373 -12.35 -7.20 9.67
C ARG A 373 -12.63 -5.75 10.03
N VAL A 374 -11.97 -5.32 11.10
CA VAL A 374 -11.84 -3.92 11.50
C VAL A 374 -10.36 -3.54 11.55
N ARG A 375 -10.04 -2.33 11.12
CA ARG A 375 -8.71 -1.71 11.14
C ARG A 375 -8.79 -0.34 11.79
N HIS A 376 -7.80 0.03 12.57
CA HIS A 376 -7.65 1.39 13.07
C HIS A 376 -6.56 2.12 12.31
N THR A 377 -6.82 3.39 11.98
CA THR A 377 -5.78 4.33 11.60
C THR A 377 -5.26 4.94 12.90
N MET A 378 -4.05 4.56 13.29
CA MET A 378 -3.43 4.99 14.53
C MET A 378 -2.56 6.22 14.30
N THR A 379 -2.35 7.04 15.33
CA THR A 379 -1.37 8.13 15.31
C THR A 379 -0.70 8.31 16.66
N ALA A 380 0.54 8.82 16.63
CA ALA A 380 1.30 9.26 17.79
C ALA A 380 2.33 10.32 17.33
N GLY A 381 2.92 11.02 18.29
CA GLY A 381 3.91 12.05 18.00
C GLY A 381 4.86 12.29 19.17
N ARG A 382 6.04 12.85 18.89
CA ARG A 382 7.04 13.15 19.92
C ARG A 382 7.94 14.31 19.48
N SER A 383 8.40 15.12 20.43
CA SER A 383 9.52 16.03 20.22
C SER A 383 10.84 15.27 20.10
N SER A 384 11.77 15.77 19.28
CA SER A 384 13.16 15.28 19.28
C SER A 384 14.01 15.93 20.38
N GLU A 385 13.65 17.15 20.80
CA GLU A 385 14.20 17.78 22.01
C GLU A 385 13.76 16.98 23.24
N GLY A 386 14.76 16.51 24.00
CA GLY A 386 14.60 15.49 25.06
C GLY A 386 15.35 14.18 24.77
N ALA A 387 15.74 13.92 23.52
CA ALA A 387 16.58 12.77 23.16
C ALA A 387 18.08 13.00 23.42
N GLY A 388 18.50 14.21 23.83
CA GLY A 388 19.92 14.54 24.03
C GLY A 388 20.29 15.85 24.78
N GLY A 389 19.38 16.50 25.53
CA GLY A 389 19.68 17.75 26.26
C GLY A 389 18.89 17.93 27.54
N GLU A 390 19.53 18.42 28.60
CA GLU A 390 19.10 18.26 30.01
C GLU A 390 17.89 19.10 30.49
N ASN A 391 17.26 19.99 29.69
CA ASN A 391 16.33 20.98 30.28
C ASN A 391 15.04 21.32 29.51
N GLU A 392 14.64 20.58 28.48
CA GLU A 392 13.29 20.72 27.88
C GLU A 392 12.50 19.43 28.13
N PRO A 393 11.24 19.49 28.61
CA PRO A 393 10.46 18.29 28.86
C PRO A 393 10.16 17.62 27.53
N GLU A 394 10.56 16.36 27.40
CA GLU A 394 10.15 15.51 26.31
C GLU A 394 8.61 15.53 26.19
N VAL A 395 8.10 15.96 25.03
CA VAL A 395 6.67 15.99 24.77
C VAL A 395 6.30 14.76 23.96
N PHE A 396 5.61 13.81 24.59
CA PHE A 396 5.12 12.60 23.95
C PHE A 396 3.59 12.62 23.84
N GLN A 397 3.08 12.40 22.62
CA GLN A 397 1.68 12.16 22.34
C GLN A 397 1.44 10.65 22.18
N PRO A 398 0.72 10.01 23.12
CA PRO A 398 0.56 8.57 23.10
C PRO A 398 -0.29 8.10 21.90
N PRO A 399 -0.07 6.85 21.45
CA PRO A 399 -0.89 6.20 20.44
C PRO A 399 -2.39 6.28 20.71
N HIS A 400 -3.14 6.73 19.71
CA HIS A 400 -4.60 6.63 19.69
C HIS A 400 -5.10 6.44 18.25
N ALA A 401 -6.31 5.90 18.10
CA ALA A 401 -6.95 5.79 16.79
C ALA A 401 -7.59 7.13 16.40
N VAL A 402 -7.48 7.53 15.14
CA VAL A 402 -8.19 8.70 14.56
C VAL A 402 -9.35 8.27 13.66
N GLU A 403 -9.28 7.06 13.12
CA GLU A 403 -10.35 6.47 12.31
C GLU A 403 -10.45 4.96 12.57
N THR A 404 -11.66 4.42 12.37
CA THR A 404 -11.96 3.01 12.37
C THR A 404 -12.57 2.61 11.03
N THR A 405 -11.90 1.72 10.31
CA THR A 405 -12.37 1.16 9.04
C THR A 405 -12.95 -0.24 9.25
N VAL A 406 -14.20 -0.43 8.87
CA VAL A 406 -14.88 -1.72 8.81
C VAL A 406 -14.85 -2.22 7.37
N GLN A 407 -14.34 -3.43 7.17
CA GLN A 407 -14.21 -4.04 5.85
C GLN A 407 -15.15 -5.24 5.69
N PHE A 408 -15.74 -5.32 4.51
CA PHE A 408 -16.59 -6.40 4.04
C PHE A 408 -16.01 -6.98 2.75
N ARG A 409 -16.20 -8.28 2.54
CA ARG A 409 -15.83 -8.98 1.32
C ARG A 409 -17.08 -9.46 0.60
N GLN A 410 -17.08 -9.30 -0.72
CA GLN A 410 -18.08 -9.89 -1.58
C GLN A 410 -18.10 -11.41 -1.40
N ARG A 411 -19.28 -12.01 -1.48
CA ARG A 411 -19.41 -13.45 -1.71
C ARG A 411 -19.69 -13.76 -3.16
N VAL A 412 -19.13 -14.86 -3.61
CA VAL A 412 -19.43 -15.50 -4.88
C VAL A 412 -19.73 -16.95 -4.57
N ASN A 413 -20.92 -17.42 -4.97
CA ASN A 413 -21.37 -18.79 -4.67
C ASN A 413 -21.23 -19.15 -3.17
N GLY A 414 -21.66 -18.23 -2.29
CA GLY A 414 -21.63 -18.39 -0.84
C GLY A 414 -20.26 -18.25 -0.16
N LEU A 415 -19.17 -18.10 -0.93
CA LEU A 415 -17.81 -17.97 -0.40
C LEU A 415 -17.25 -16.56 -0.55
N PRO A 416 -16.55 -16.02 0.46
CA PRO A 416 -15.86 -14.75 0.35
C PRO A 416 -14.84 -14.72 -0.79
N THR A 417 -14.64 -13.54 -1.37
CA THR A 417 -13.52 -13.26 -2.26
C THR A 417 -12.21 -13.20 -1.47
N ILE A 418 -11.11 -13.56 -2.14
CA ILE A 418 -9.77 -13.57 -1.53
C ILE A 418 -8.72 -12.87 -2.39
N THR A 419 -9.11 -12.16 -3.44
CA THR A 419 -8.21 -11.32 -4.23
C THR A 419 -7.77 -10.09 -3.43
N PRO A 420 -6.47 -9.81 -3.31
CA PRO A 420 -6.00 -8.54 -2.76
C PRO A 420 -6.64 -7.34 -3.46
N GLY A 421 -7.21 -6.42 -2.67
CA GLY A 421 -7.75 -5.16 -3.16
C GLY A 421 -9.00 -5.21 -4.04
N THR A 422 -9.60 -6.39 -4.28
CA THR A 422 -10.74 -6.55 -5.19
C THR A 422 -11.86 -7.35 -4.52
N GLY A 423 -13.11 -6.99 -4.78
CA GLY A 423 -14.25 -7.66 -4.16
C GLY A 423 -14.48 -7.22 -2.72
N GLN A 424 -14.17 -5.98 -2.36
CA GLN A 424 -14.30 -5.48 -0.99
C GLN A 424 -15.05 -4.15 -0.94
N VAL A 425 -15.76 -3.95 0.18
CA VAL A 425 -16.31 -2.66 0.59
C VAL A 425 -15.63 -2.27 1.90
N ARG A 426 -15.11 -1.04 1.98
CA ARG A 426 -14.56 -0.49 3.23
C ARG A 426 -15.35 0.76 3.60
N VAL A 427 -15.79 0.82 4.84
CA VAL A 427 -16.48 1.96 5.44
C VAL A 427 -15.60 2.51 6.56
N THR A 428 -15.23 3.78 6.50
CA THR A 428 -14.35 4.41 7.49
C THR A 428 -15.11 5.47 8.26
N LEU A 429 -15.00 5.39 9.59
CA LEU A 429 -15.64 6.28 10.54
C LEU A 429 -14.56 6.97 11.37
N ASP A 430 -14.74 8.25 11.71
CA ASP A 430 -13.92 8.87 12.75
C ASP A 430 -14.44 8.53 14.16
N ASN A 431 -13.83 9.10 15.19
CA ASN A 431 -14.20 8.85 16.58
C ASN A 431 -15.54 9.50 17.00
N ASP A 432 -16.09 10.41 16.20
CA ASP A 432 -17.45 10.93 16.41
C ASP A 432 -18.51 9.97 15.81
N GLY A 433 -18.08 8.94 15.07
CA GLY A 433 -18.93 8.06 14.29
C GLY A 433 -19.38 8.67 12.96
N THR A 434 -18.72 9.74 12.50
CA THR A 434 -18.96 10.36 11.20
C THR A 434 -18.38 9.48 10.11
N LEU A 435 -19.17 9.22 9.06
CA LEU A 435 -18.70 8.53 7.86
C LEU A 435 -17.74 9.42 7.08
N THR A 436 -16.45 9.12 7.14
CA THR A 436 -15.42 9.90 6.44
C THR A 436 -15.16 9.36 5.03
N ARG A 437 -15.18 8.02 4.85
CA ARG A 437 -14.83 7.39 3.57
C ARG A 437 -15.59 6.10 3.27
N VAL A 438 -15.83 5.87 1.98
CA VAL A 438 -16.28 4.59 1.41
C VAL A 438 -15.35 4.18 0.29
N HIS A 439 -14.93 2.92 0.27
CA HIS A 439 -14.27 2.30 -0.88
C HIS A 439 -15.10 1.10 -1.34
N ASN A 440 -15.29 0.95 -2.65
CA ASN A 440 -16.00 -0.19 -3.23
C ASN A 440 -15.26 -0.72 -4.46
N SER A 441 -14.81 -1.97 -4.39
CA SER A 441 -14.16 -2.71 -5.49
C SER A 441 -14.89 -4.00 -5.85
N THR A 442 -16.18 -4.10 -5.50
CA THR A 442 -17.02 -5.26 -5.78
C THR A 442 -17.29 -5.41 -7.28
N ARG A 443 -17.56 -6.65 -7.70
CA ARG A 443 -17.77 -7.00 -9.12
C ARG A 443 -19.06 -7.77 -9.26
N GLN A 444 -19.98 -7.28 -10.09
CA GLN A 444 -21.22 -8.01 -10.35
C GLN A 444 -20.94 -9.35 -11.03
N VAL A 445 -21.58 -10.40 -10.52
CA VAL A 445 -21.56 -11.75 -11.11
C VAL A 445 -22.70 -11.84 -12.10
N ASP A 446 -22.40 -12.11 -13.36
CA ASP A 446 -23.39 -12.26 -14.42
C ASP A 446 -24.03 -13.65 -14.39
N ARG A 447 -23.20 -14.68 -14.25
CA ARG A 447 -23.64 -16.07 -14.06
C ARG A 447 -22.58 -16.94 -13.39
N LEU A 448 -23.01 -18.03 -12.77
CA LEU A 448 -22.15 -19.13 -12.33
C LEU A 448 -22.18 -20.23 -13.41
N SER A 449 -21.02 -20.81 -13.71
CA SER A 449 -20.87 -21.78 -14.79
C SER A 449 -19.95 -22.94 -14.39
N GLU A 450 -20.32 -24.16 -14.78
CA GLU A 450 -19.44 -25.34 -14.75
C GLU A 450 -18.41 -25.33 -15.90
N ARG A 451 -18.56 -24.39 -16.85
CA ARG A 451 -17.74 -24.26 -18.05
C ARG A 451 -17.25 -22.82 -18.20
N PRO A 452 -15.98 -22.51 -17.86
CA PRO A 452 -15.41 -21.20 -18.16
C PRO A 452 -15.54 -20.85 -19.65
N LYS A 453 -15.85 -19.60 -20.00
CA LYS A 453 -15.87 -19.13 -21.41
C LYS A 453 -14.55 -19.39 -22.17
N SER A 454 -13.44 -19.57 -21.46
CA SER A 454 -12.11 -19.83 -22.04
C SER A 454 -11.74 -21.32 -22.15
N THR A 455 -12.64 -22.27 -21.84
CA THR A 455 -12.39 -23.69 -22.07
C THR A 455 -13.19 -24.19 -23.27
N THR A 456 -12.48 -24.49 -24.36
CA THR A 456 -13.08 -25.17 -25.51
C THR A 456 -13.13 -26.66 -25.18
N ALA A 457 -14.32 -27.24 -25.08
CA ALA A 457 -14.45 -28.69 -24.96
C ALA A 457 -13.94 -29.37 -26.24
N THR A 458 -13.24 -30.50 -26.11
CA THR A 458 -13.06 -31.40 -27.24
C THR A 458 -14.43 -31.83 -27.76
N PRO A 459 -14.69 -31.80 -29.09
CA PRO A 459 -15.99 -32.22 -29.64
C PRO A 459 -16.37 -33.63 -29.18
N GLY A 460 -17.55 -33.79 -28.58
CA GLY A 460 -18.07 -35.07 -28.08
C GLY A 460 -17.76 -35.41 -26.62
N ALA A 461 -17.07 -34.54 -25.87
CA ALA A 461 -16.90 -34.72 -24.43
C ALA A 461 -18.20 -34.38 -23.66
N GLU A 462 -18.87 -35.41 -23.12
CA GLU A 462 -19.97 -35.23 -22.15
C GLU A 462 -19.41 -35.29 -20.71
N GLY A 463 -19.36 -34.13 -20.06
CA GLY A 463 -18.96 -33.99 -18.65
C GLY A 463 -18.71 -32.52 -18.26
N PRO A 464 -18.68 -32.19 -16.95
CA PRO A 464 -18.18 -30.89 -16.48
C PRO A 464 -16.68 -30.77 -16.82
N LEU A 465 -16.26 -29.63 -17.37
CA LEU A 465 -14.85 -29.40 -17.75
C LEU A 465 -13.98 -29.00 -16.55
N ALA A 466 -14.58 -28.36 -15.53
CA ALA A 466 -13.88 -28.04 -14.30
C ALA A 466 -13.72 -29.31 -13.46
N GLN A 467 -12.57 -29.98 -13.57
CA GLN A 467 -12.22 -31.06 -12.66
C GLN A 467 -11.49 -30.49 -11.43
N PRO A 468 -11.87 -30.87 -10.21
CA PRO A 468 -11.12 -30.47 -9.03
C PRO A 468 -9.71 -31.07 -9.09
N ARG A 469 -8.69 -30.21 -8.97
CA ARG A 469 -7.27 -30.62 -8.81
C ARG A 469 -7.02 -31.34 -7.47
N ALA A 470 -7.98 -31.27 -6.56
CA ALA A 470 -7.86 -31.72 -5.19
C ALA A 470 -9.24 -31.92 -4.54
N ASN A 471 -9.31 -32.84 -3.57
CA ASN A 471 -10.43 -32.88 -2.61
C ASN A 471 -10.17 -31.85 -1.48
N THR A 472 -11.18 -31.59 -0.64
CA THR A 472 -11.09 -30.61 0.47
C THR A 472 -9.93 -30.88 1.43
N GLY A 473 -9.53 -32.15 1.61
CA GLY A 473 -8.40 -32.56 2.45
C GLY A 473 -7.01 -32.31 1.85
N ASP A 474 -6.91 -31.91 0.57
CA ASP A 474 -5.66 -31.79 -0.18
C ASP A 474 -5.19 -30.32 -0.35
N ILE A 475 -5.83 -29.34 0.29
CA ILE A 475 -5.47 -27.90 0.21
C ILE A 475 -3.99 -27.68 0.58
N GLU A 476 -3.52 -28.35 1.63
CA GLU A 476 -2.12 -28.28 2.06
C GLU A 476 -1.16 -28.77 0.97
N ARG A 477 -1.52 -29.86 0.30
CA ARG A 477 -0.72 -30.43 -0.79
C ARG A 477 -0.68 -29.51 -2.01
N LEU A 478 -1.81 -28.89 -2.37
CA LEU A 478 -1.90 -27.94 -3.48
C LEU A 478 -0.98 -26.74 -3.27
N LEU A 479 -1.15 -26.06 -2.13
CA LEU A 479 -0.38 -24.86 -1.80
C LEU A 479 1.11 -25.18 -1.61
N ALA A 480 1.45 -26.32 -0.98
CA ALA A 480 2.84 -26.78 -0.91
C ALA A 480 3.44 -27.08 -2.29
N GLY A 481 2.63 -27.57 -3.23
CA GLY A 481 3.01 -27.80 -4.62
C GLY A 481 3.35 -26.50 -5.35
N GLU A 482 2.50 -25.47 -5.25
CA GLU A 482 2.75 -24.15 -5.86
C GLU A 482 3.94 -23.44 -5.19
N TRP A 483 4.09 -23.56 -3.86
CA TRP A 483 5.27 -23.05 -3.16
C TRP A 483 6.56 -23.72 -3.65
N ARG A 484 6.57 -25.05 -3.79
CA ARG A 484 7.73 -25.78 -4.31
C ARG A 484 8.11 -25.32 -5.72
N LYS A 485 7.14 -25.09 -6.61
CA LYS A 485 7.39 -24.54 -7.95
C LYS A 485 8.02 -23.14 -7.88
N ARG A 486 7.53 -22.26 -7.00
CA ARG A 486 8.11 -20.93 -6.79
C ARG A 486 9.56 -21.05 -6.30
N MET A 487 9.82 -21.89 -5.32
CA MET A 487 11.17 -22.11 -4.78
C MET A 487 12.12 -22.76 -5.78
N GLN A 488 11.65 -23.64 -6.66
CA GLN A 488 12.47 -24.17 -7.76
C GLN A 488 12.94 -23.07 -8.73
N ARG A 489 12.11 -22.04 -8.96
CA ARG A 489 12.49 -20.87 -9.76
C ARG A 489 13.44 -19.95 -9.01
N ALA A 490 13.21 -19.74 -7.71
CA ALA A 490 14.04 -18.88 -6.86
C ALA A 490 15.44 -19.47 -6.59
N ALA A 491 15.55 -20.80 -6.41
CA ALA A 491 16.81 -21.49 -6.17
C ALA A 491 17.81 -21.38 -7.35
N ALA A 492 17.34 -20.96 -8.53
CA ALA A 492 18.22 -20.66 -9.67
C ALA A 492 18.81 -19.24 -9.63
N ARG A 493 18.39 -18.39 -8.68
CA ARG A 493 18.71 -16.95 -8.61
C ARG A 493 19.52 -16.53 -7.37
N GLY A 494 19.91 -17.45 -6.48
CA GLY A 494 20.74 -17.08 -5.33
C GLY A 494 20.63 -18.00 -4.13
N VAL A 495 20.91 -17.45 -2.94
CA VAL A 495 20.94 -18.15 -1.65
C VAL A 495 19.53 -18.63 -1.28
N ALA A 496 19.41 -19.90 -0.94
CA ALA A 496 18.13 -20.50 -0.54
C ALA A 496 17.69 -19.96 0.83
N PRO A 497 16.37 -19.75 1.04
CA PRO A 497 15.85 -19.33 2.34
C PRO A 497 16.13 -20.39 3.43
N LEU A 498 16.32 -19.94 4.67
CA LEU A 498 16.60 -20.81 5.82
C LEU A 498 15.36 -21.59 6.24
N SER A 499 14.21 -20.92 6.28
CA SER A 499 12.94 -21.54 6.64
C SER A 499 11.75 -20.76 6.10
N ALA A 500 10.58 -21.41 6.06
CA ALA A 500 9.32 -20.77 5.71
C ALA A 500 8.23 -21.26 6.67
N ALA A 501 7.46 -20.32 7.22
CA ALA A 501 6.37 -20.58 8.16
C ALA A 501 5.06 -20.01 7.62
N VAL A 502 3.95 -20.71 7.87
CA VAL A 502 2.62 -20.19 7.51
C VAL A 502 2.28 -19.03 8.42
N VAL A 503 1.90 -17.89 7.84
CA VAL A 503 1.38 -16.75 8.60
C VAL A 503 0.05 -17.17 9.25
N PRO A 504 -0.08 -17.11 10.60
CA PRO A 504 -1.25 -17.63 11.28
C PRO A 504 -2.56 -17.04 10.76
N GLY A 505 -3.48 -17.91 10.38
CA GLY A 505 -4.81 -17.48 9.92
C GLY A 505 -4.86 -16.91 8.50
N SER A 506 -3.79 -17.03 7.71
CA SER A 506 -3.75 -16.59 6.32
C SER A 506 -4.30 -17.62 5.32
N THR A 507 -4.40 -18.89 5.71
CA THR A 507 -4.92 -19.96 4.84
C THR A 507 -6.43 -19.84 4.67
N GLU A 508 -6.89 -19.75 3.42
CA GLU A 508 -8.31 -19.59 3.10
C GLU A 508 -8.64 -20.14 1.69
N VAL A 509 -9.87 -20.59 1.50
CA VAL A 509 -10.48 -20.94 0.22
C VAL A 509 -11.58 -19.93 -0.11
N GLY A 510 -11.51 -19.36 -1.31
CA GLY A 510 -12.47 -18.38 -1.78
C GLY A 510 -12.32 -18.11 -3.28
N TYR A 511 -13.05 -17.10 -3.77
CA TYR A 511 -12.98 -16.72 -5.18
C TYR A 511 -11.90 -15.67 -5.42
N ASP A 512 -11.06 -15.94 -6.42
CA ASP A 512 -10.09 -14.99 -6.98
C ASP A 512 -10.67 -14.32 -8.24
N LEU A 513 -10.90 -13.01 -8.17
CA LEU A 513 -11.52 -12.15 -9.15
C LEU A 513 -10.50 -11.68 -10.18
N GLY A 514 -10.56 -12.24 -11.38
CA GLY A 514 -9.84 -11.75 -12.55
C GLY A 514 -10.62 -10.68 -13.34
N LYS A 515 -10.13 -10.33 -14.53
CA LYS A 515 -10.73 -9.27 -15.37
C LYS A 515 -12.19 -9.58 -15.78
N GLY A 516 -12.50 -10.83 -16.14
CA GLY A 516 -13.83 -11.25 -16.63
C GLY A 516 -14.39 -12.52 -15.97
N SER A 517 -13.66 -13.13 -15.05
CA SER A 517 -14.11 -14.33 -14.34
C SER A 517 -13.56 -14.37 -12.93
N ALA A 518 -14.29 -14.98 -11.99
CA ALA A 518 -13.78 -15.34 -10.68
C ALA A 518 -13.62 -16.86 -10.56
N ARG A 519 -12.46 -17.31 -10.09
CA ARG A 519 -12.11 -18.74 -9.98
C ARG A 519 -11.94 -19.14 -8.53
N LEU A 520 -12.33 -20.37 -8.21
CA LEU A 520 -12.14 -20.91 -6.87
C LEU A 520 -10.64 -21.25 -6.66
N VAL A 521 -10.03 -20.67 -5.63
CA VAL A 521 -8.63 -20.89 -5.28
C VAL A 521 -8.47 -21.11 -3.78
N ALA A 522 -7.38 -21.78 -3.41
CA ALA A 522 -6.85 -21.74 -2.06
C ALA A 522 -5.70 -20.73 -2.02
N ARG A 523 -5.56 -20.00 -0.92
CA ARG A 523 -4.50 -19.02 -0.69
C ARG A 523 -3.92 -19.19 0.70
N ARG A 524 -2.63 -18.91 0.86
CA ARG A 524 -1.99 -18.64 2.17
C ARG A 524 -0.91 -17.58 2.01
N GLU A 525 -0.46 -17.03 3.14
CA GLU A 525 0.80 -16.29 3.21
C GLU A 525 1.85 -17.12 3.95
N LEU A 526 3.08 -17.08 3.45
CA LEU A 526 4.26 -17.66 4.08
C LEU A 526 5.21 -16.53 4.48
N GLU A 527 5.68 -16.53 5.71
CA GLU A 527 6.82 -15.71 6.13
C GLU A 527 8.09 -16.54 5.97
N VAL A 528 9.06 -16.00 5.24
CA VAL A 528 10.30 -16.67 4.85
C VAL A 528 11.46 -15.98 5.53
N ASP A 529 12.31 -16.77 6.17
CA ASP A 529 13.51 -16.34 6.87
C ASP A 529 14.73 -16.46 5.95
N PHE A 530 15.45 -15.35 5.78
CA PHE A 530 16.65 -15.26 4.94
C PHE A 530 17.94 -15.17 5.75
N GLY A 531 17.88 -15.31 7.08
CA GLY A 531 19.02 -15.10 7.97
C GLY A 531 19.14 -13.64 8.42
N ASP A 532 20.03 -13.38 9.38
CA ASP A 532 20.37 -12.03 9.86
C ASP A 532 19.16 -11.14 10.23
N GLY A 533 18.09 -11.77 10.72
CA GLY A 533 16.83 -11.08 11.05
C GLY A 533 16.00 -10.63 9.85
N LEU A 534 16.46 -10.89 8.61
CA LEU A 534 15.75 -10.59 7.38
C LEU A 534 14.61 -11.59 7.16
N ARG A 535 13.41 -11.05 6.98
CA ARG A 535 12.22 -11.83 6.64
C ARG A 535 11.46 -11.15 5.53
N LYS A 536 10.76 -11.93 4.71
CA LYS A 536 9.81 -11.42 3.72
C LYS A 536 8.61 -12.34 3.64
N ARG A 537 7.44 -11.79 3.31
CA ARG A 537 6.22 -12.59 3.12
C ARG A 537 5.97 -12.88 1.65
N TYR A 538 5.37 -14.03 1.39
CA TYR A 538 4.99 -14.48 0.07
C TYR A 538 3.55 -14.95 0.08
N GLN A 539 2.75 -14.45 -0.87
CA GLN A 539 1.41 -14.96 -1.10
C GLN A 539 1.47 -16.16 -2.05
N VAL A 540 0.93 -17.29 -1.60
CA VAL A 540 0.84 -18.52 -2.38
C VAL A 540 -0.62 -18.76 -2.71
N VAL A 541 -0.92 -18.84 -4.01
CA VAL A 541 -2.27 -19.10 -4.54
C VAL A 541 -2.24 -20.39 -5.36
N ALA A 542 -3.19 -21.28 -5.10
CA ALA A 542 -3.35 -22.52 -5.83
C ALA A 542 -4.79 -22.63 -6.36
N PRO A 543 -4.99 -22.75 -7.68
CA PRO A 543 -6.33 -22.93 -8.22
C PRO A 543 -6.87 -24.31 -7.85
N ILE A 544 -8.14 -24.36 -7.45
CA ILE A 544 -8.81 -25.61 -7.05
C ILE A 544 -9.35 -26.35 -8.27
N LEU A 545 -9.72 -25.61 -9.32
CA LEU A 545 -10.20 -26.14 -10.59
C LEU A 545 -9.08 -26.11 -11.64
N GLU A 546 -9.08 -27.10 -12.53
CA GLU A 546 -8.20 -27.12 -13.73
C GLU A 546 -8.54 -26.05 -14.77
#